data_AF-A0A0A8JI22-F1
#
_entry.id   AF-A0A0A8JI22-F1
#
_cell.length_a   1.000
_cell.length_b   1.000
_cell.length_c   1.000
_cell.angle_alpha   90.00
_cell.angle_beta   90.00
_cell.angle_gamma   90.00
#
_symmetry.space_group_name_H-M   'P 1'
#
loop_
_entity.id
_entity.type
_entity.pdbx_description
1 polymer ?
#
loop_
_entity_poly.entity_id
_entity_poly.type
_entity_poly.pdbx_seq_one_letter_code
_entity_poly.pdbx_strand_id
1 'polypeptide(L)'
;MFCIGAITVHRIYFLDSNVRYSRLRWSNRFTHFMVHAGGVLFNIGSVLLLNYLISHGIMKDRNYLFLYSYFSIWFAFISLIPVDYGNGSYSDGLNLYYIMKHREFPQLYN
;
A
#
# COMPACT_ATOMS: atom_id res chain seq x y z
N MET A 1 -16.72 -18.38 -0.76
CA MET A 1 -17.43 -18.45 -2.05
C MET A 1 -18.90 -18.69 -1.76
N PHE A 2 -19.80 -17.92 -2.36
CA PHE A 2 -21.24 -18.17 -2.26
C PHE A 2 -21.72 -18.66 -3.62
N CYS A 3 -22.31 -19.85 -3.64
CA CYS A 3 -22.91 -20.43 -4.83
C CYS A 3 -24.42 -20.51 -4.62
N ILE A 4 -25.19 -19.91 -5.53
CA ILE A 4 -26.64 -20.09 -5.61
C ILE A 4 -26.91 -20.64 -7.02
N GLY A 5 -27.18 -21.95 -7.10
CA GLY A 5 -27.38 -22.65 -8.37
C GLY A 5 -26.15 -22.63 -9.27
N ALA A 6 -26.34 -22.27 -10.55
CA ALA A 6 -25.26 -22.16 -11.54
C ALA A 6 -24.44 -20.86 -11.44
N ILE A 7 -24.82 -19.95 -10.54
CA ILE A 7 -24.15 -18.66 -10.37
C ILE A 7 -23.17 -18.76 -9.21
N THR A 8 -21.88 -18.57 -9.54
CA THR A 8 -20.80 -18.51 -8.55
C THR A 8 -20.42 -17.06 -8.32
N VAL A 9 -20.69 -16.55 -7.13
CA VAL A 9 -20.26 -15.20 -6.73
C VAL A 9 -18.88 -15.30 -6.10
N HIS A 10 -17.87 -14.88 -6.86
CA HIS A 10 -16.53 -14.67 -6.36
C HIS A 10 -16.46 -13.31 -5.66
N ARG A 11 -16.04 -13.28 -4.38
CA ARG A 11 -15.61 -12.02 -3.76
C ARG A 11 -14.23 -11.69 -4.35
N ILE A 12 -14.22 -11.02 -5.50
CA ILE A 12 -13.01 -10.37 -6.01
C ILE A 12 -12.84 -9.13 -5.15
N TYR A 13 -11.96 -9.23 -4.15
CA TYR A 13 -11.52 -8.06 -3.42
C TYR A 13 -10.50 -7.36 -4.32
N PHE A 14 -10.85 -6.18 -4.85
CA PHE A 14 -9.92 -5.27 -5.52
C PHE A 14 -8.83 -4.71 -4.57
N LEU A 15 -8.70 -5.27 -3.37
CA LEU A 15 -7.56 -5.06 -2.48
C LEU A 15 -6.30 -5.78 -2.96
N ASP A 16 -6.40 -6.75 -3.88
CA ASP A 16 -5.24 -7.50 -4.37
C ASP A 16 -4.40 -6.64 -5.36
N SER A 17 -3.59 -5.75 -4.81
CA SER A 17 -2.49 -5.08 -5.52
C SER A 17 -1.18 -5.78 -5.18
N ASN A 18 -0.97 -7.00 -5.68
CA ASN A 18 0.32 -7.65 -5.57
C ASN A 18 1.26 -7.16 -6.68
N VAL A 19 2.35 -6.49 -6.29
CA VAL A 19 3.46 -6.17 -7.19
C VAL A 19 4.55 -7.22 -7.02
N ARG A 20 4.78 -8.00 -8.07
CA ARG A 20 5.92 -8.94 -8.12
C ARG A 20 7.19 -8.19 -8.52
N TYR A 21 8.20 -8.26 -7.67
CA TYR A 21 9.49 -7.62 -7.92
C TYR A 21 10.51 -8.64 -8.44
N SER A 22 11.26 -8.26 -9.47
CA SER A 22 12.48 -8.98 -9.85
C SER A 22 13.58 -8.78 -8.80
N ARG A 23 14.64 -9.58 -8.89
CA ARG A 23 15.75 -9.58 -7.92
C ARG A 23 16.32 -8.16 -7.74
N LEU A 24 16.17 -7.59 -6.54
CA LEU A 24 16.68 -6.26 -6.23
C LEU A 24 18.22 -6.24 -6.28
N ARG A 25 18.81 -5.20 -6.89
CA ARG A 25 20.26 -5.00 -6.96
C ARG A 25 20.92 -4.93 -5.58
N TRP A 26 20.23 -4.37 -4.59
CA TRP A 26 20.66 -4.31 -3.20
C TRP A 26 19.61 -4.98 -2.31
N SER A 27 19.94 -6.17 -1.80
CA SER A 27 19.08 -6.98 -0.93
C SER A 27 19.24 -6.58 0.55
N ASN A 28 19.01 -5.31 0.85
CA ASN A 28 19.08 -4.79 2.22
C ASN A 28 17.68 -4.62 2.80
N ARG A 29 17.52 -4.85 4.11
CA ARG A 29 16.25 -4.67 4.84
C ARG A 29 15.61 -3.31 4.59
N PHE A 30 16.44 -2.27 4.55
CA PHE A 30 15.98 -0.90 4.28
C PHE A 30 15.43 -0.73 2.87
N THR A 31 16.10 -1.30 1.86
CA THR A 31 15.63 -1.25 0.47
C THR A 31 14.30 -1.98 0.32
N HIS A 32 14.17 -3.17 0.92
CA HIS A 32 12.90 -3.91 0.91
C HIS A 32 11.79 -3.16 1.65
N PHE A 33 12.09 -2.59 2.82
CA PHE A 33 11.15 -1.74 3.54
C PHE A 33 10.71 -0.55 2.69
N MET A 34 11.63 0.15 2.03
CA MET A 34 11.31 1.30 1.18
C MET A 34 10.45 0.94 -0.04
N VAL A 35 10.66 -0.22 -0.66
CA VAL A 35 9.85 -0.65 -1.81
C VAL A 35 8.40 -0.87 -1.39
N HIS A 36 8.16 -1.60 -0.29
CA HIS A 36 6.79 -1.88 0.19
C HIS A 36 6.14 -0.68 0.91
N ALA A 37 6.92 0.12 1.66
CA ALA A 37 6.41 1.32 2.32
C ALA A 37 6.29 2.52 1.37
N GLY A 38 6.87 2.47 0.17
CA GLY A 38 7.00 3.62 -0.73
C GLY A 38 5.66 4.26 -1.07
N GLY A 39 4.65 3.46 -1.40
CA GLY A 39 3.30 3.96 -1.70
C GLY A 39 2.65 4.67 -0.51
N VAL A 40 2.79 4.11 0.69
CA VAL A 40 2.26 4.67 1.94
C VAL A 40 2.99 5.96 2.31
N LEU A 41 4.33 5.94 2.31
CA LEU A 41 5.18 7.08 2.63
C LEU A 41 4.97 8.23 1.65
N PHE A 42 4.79 7.93 0.37
CA PHE A 42 4.53 8.95 -0.64
C PHE A 42 3.16 9.61 -0.45
N ASN A 43 2.10 8.83 -0.16
CA ASN A 43 0.77 9.37 0.09
C ASN A 43 0.71 10.20 1.37
N ILE A 44 1.32 9.75 2.46
CA ILE A 44 1.36 10.52 3.71
C ILE A 44 2.25 11.76 3.53
N GLY A 45 3.42 11.59 2.91
CA GLY A 45 4.37 12.67 2.66
C GLY A 45 3.81 13.76 1.74
N SER A 46 3.09 13.40 0.68
CA SER A 46 2.45 14.37 -0.21
C SER A 46 1.36 15.16 0.51
N VAL A 47 0.56 14.52 1.36
CA VAL A 47 -0.46 15.20 2.17
C VAL A 47 0.18 16.19 3.15
N LEU A 48 1.26 15.80 3.83
CA LEU A 48 1.99 16.70 4.73
C LEU A 48 2.60 17.87 3.98
N LEU A 49 3.22 17.60 2.82
CA LEU A 49 3.79 18.64 1.96
C LEU A 49 2.71 19.62 1.49
N LEU A 50 1.57 19.13 0.99
CA LEU A 50 0.48 19.99 0.56
C LEU A 50 -0.09 20.83 1.71
N ASN A 51 -0.26 20.25 2.90
CA ASN A 51 -0.66 21.01 4.09
C ASN A 51 0.33 22.12 4.43
N TYR A 52 1.63 21.86 4.29
CA TYR A 52 2.68 22.87 4.46
C TYR A 52 2.59 24.00 3.42
N LEU A 53 2.34 23.68 2.14
CA LEU A 53 2.16 24.70 1.10
C LEU A 53 0.91 25.56 1.34
N ILE A 54 -0.18 24.97 1.83
CA ILE A 54 -1.42 25.70 2.16
C ILE A 54 -1.18 26.65 3.34
N SER A 55 -0.46 26.21 4.38
CA SER A 55 -0.19 27.05 5.56
C SER A 55 0.68 28.27 5.23
N HIS A 56 1.52 28.18 4.19
CA HIS A 56 2.34 29.28 3.67
C HIS A 56 1.63 30.15 2.61
N GLY A 57 0.34 29.88 2.33
CA GLY A 57 -0.46 30.68 1.40
C GLY A 57 -0.09 30.55 -0.08
N ILE A 58 0.72 29.54 -0.44
CA ILE A 58 1.16 29.29 -1.82
C ILE A 58 -0.01 28.71 -2.66
N MET A 59 -0.84 27.87 -2.04
CA MET A 59 -2.01 27.27 -2.67
C MET A 59 -3.30 27.78 -2.03
N LYS A 60 -4.17 28.38 -2.85
CA LYS A 60 -5.45 28.99 -2.41
C LYS A 60 -6.64 28.02 -2.43
N ASP A 61 -6.59 26.98 -3.24
CA ASP A 61 -7.75 26.14 -3.53
C ASP A 61 -7.80 24.91 -2.62
N ARG A 62 -8.64 24.96 -1.58
CA ARG A 62 -8.67 23.93 -0.52
C ARG A 62 -9.53 22.72 -0.84
N ASN A 63 -10.51 22.84 -1.73
CA ASN A 63 -11.51 21.79 -1.95
C ASN A 63 -10.91 20.55 -2.62
N TYR A 64 -10.09 20.73 -3.66
CA TYR A 64 -9.39 19.63 -4.33
C TYR A 64 -8.33 18.98 -3.44
N LEU A 65 -7.64 19.78 -2.63
CA LEU A 65 -6.61 19.29 -1.69
C LEU A 65 -7.23 18.48 -0.56
N PHE A 66 -8.43 18.84 -0.12
CA PHE A 66 -9.19 18.05 0.86
C PHE A 66 -9.54 16.67 0.29
N LEU A 67 -10.08 16.62 -0.93
CA LEU A 67 -10.45 15.36 -1.58
C LEU A 67 -9.22 14.48 -1.83
N TYR A 68 -8.13 15.06 -2.34
CA TYR A 68 -6.85 14.37 -2.52
C TYR A 68 -6.34 13.80 -1.19
N SER A 69 -6.28 14.62 -0.13
CA SER A 69 -5.78 14.20 1.17
C SER A 69 -6.62 13.08 1.76
N TYR A 70 -7.94 13.16 1.61
CA TYR A 70 -8.87 12.13 2.05
C TYR A 70 -8.57 10.78 1.36
N PHE A 71 -8.49 10.75 0.04
CA PHE A 71 -8.20 9.52 -0.70
C PHE A 71 -6.79 8.99 -0.42
N SER A 72 -5.79 9.85 -0.33
CA SER A 72 -4.41 9.44 -0.02
C SER A 72 -4.26 8.81 1.36
N ILE A 73 -4.92 9.37 2.38
CA ILE A 73 -4.92 8.78 3.74
C ILE A 73 -5.67 7.44 3.74
N TRP A 74 -6.83 7.37 3.10
CA TRP A 74 -7.60 6.12 2.99
C TRP A 74 -6.81 5.03 2.26
N PHE A 75 -6.15 5.37 1.16
CA PHE A 75 -5.29 4.46 0.42
C PHE A 75 -4.14 3.96 1.31
N ALA A 76 -3.41 4.88 1.96
CA ALA A 76 -2.32 4.54 2.86
C ALA A 76 -2.76 3.61 4.00
N PHE A 77 -3.93 3.87 4.59
CA PHE A 77 -4.49 3.03 5.65
C PHE A 77 -4.81 1.62 5.15
N ILE A 78 -5.52 1.51 4.02
CA ILE A 78 -5.92 0.22 3.45
C ILE A 78 -4.70 -0.60 3.02
N SER A 79 -3.67 0.03 2.45
CA SER A 79 -2.40 -0.63 2.08
C SER A 79 -1.63 -1.18 3.28
N LEU A 80 -1.76 -0.55 4.46
CA LEU A 80 -1.13 -0.97 5.71
C LEU A 80 -1.88 -2.12 6.40
N ILE A 81 -3.14 -2.40 6.04
CA ILE A 81 -3.87 -3.51 6.65
C ILE A 81 -3.15 -4.82 6.27
N PRO A 82 -2.73 -5.63 7.26
CA PRO A 82 -2.06 -6.89 6.99
C PRO A 82 -3.08 -7.91 6.50
N VAL A 83 -3.08 -8.17 5.19
CA VAL A 83 -4.00 -9.11 4.54
C VAL A 83 -3.17 -10.15 3.79
N ASP A 84 -3.51 -11.42 4.01
CA ASP A 84 -3.04 -12.53 3.19
C ASP A 84 -4.08 -12.78 2.09
N TYR A 85 -3.67 -12.56 0.84
CA TYR A 85 -4.53 -12.77 -0.33
C TYR A 85 -4.53 -14.24 -0.79
N GLY A 86 -3.72 -15.10 -0.15
CA GLY A 86 -3.49 -16.47 -0.55
C GLY A 86 -2.47 -16.59 -1.71
N ASN A 87 -2.05 -17.82 -2.03
CA ASN A 87 -1.12 -18.12 -3.13
C ASN A 87 0.25 -17.40 -3.04
N GLY A 88 0.72 -17.08 -1.83
CA GLY A 88 1.98 -16.34 -1.61
C GLY A 88 1.88 -14.84 -1.92
N SER A 89 0.66 -14.32 -2.13
CA SER A 89 0.38 -12.89 -2.29
C SER A 89 0.01 -12.28 -0.93
N TYR A 90 0.75 -11.26 -0.52
CA TYR A 90 0.54 -10.54 0.74
C TYR A 90 0.36 -9.06 0.46
N SER A 91 -0.44 -8.38 1.29
CA SER A 91 -0.52 -6.92 1.26
C SER A 91 0.81 -6.28 1.63
N ASP A 92 1.02 -5.04 1.19
CA ASP A 92 2.21 -4.27 1.53
C ASP A 92 2.41 -4.15 3.04
N GLY A 93 1.33 -3.96 3.80
CA GLY A 93 1.36 -3.94 5.26
C GLY A 93 1.84 -5.26 5.89
N LEU A 94 1.38 -6.41 5.36
CA LEU A 94 1.81 -7.72 5.86
C LEU A 94 3.27 -8.02 5.48
N ASN A 95 3.70 -7.66 4.26
CA ASN A 95 5.11 -7.73 3.87
C ASN A 95 6.00 -6.86 4.78
N LEU A 96 5.56 -5.63 5.05
CA LEU A 96 6.28 -4.72 5.93
C LEU A 96 6.42 -5.31 7.34
N TYR A 97 5.35 -5.90 7.86
CA TYR A 97 5.35 -6.59 9.14
C TYR A 97 6.34 -7.77 9.17
N TYR A 98 6.38 -8.62 8.14
CA TYR A 98 7.35 -9.72 8.05
C TYR A 98 8.80 -9.21 7.93
N ILE A 99 9.06 -8.20 7.11
CA ILE A 99 10.39 -7.59 6.97
C ILE A 99 10.85 -6.96 8.30
N MET A 100 9.93 -6.35 9.04
CA MET A 100 10.24 -5.71 10.31
C MET A 100 10.45 -6.71 11.44
N LYS A 101 9.54 -7.68 11.61
CA LYS A 101 9.53 -8.59 12.76
C LYS A 101 10.35 -9.86 12.53
N HIS A 102 10.24 -10.46 11.34
CA HIS A 102 10.80 -11.77 11.04
C HIS A 102 12.05 -11.72 10.16
N ARG A 103 12.37 -10.55 9.57
CA ARG A 103 13.45 -10.38 8.57
C ARG A 103 13.30 -11.33 7.36
N GLU A 104 12.08 -11.77 7.10
CA GLU A 104 11.74 -12.64 5.98
C GLU A 104 11.30 -11.80 4.78
N PHE A 105 11.62 -12.29 3.58
CA PHE A 105 11.32 -11.63 2.30
C PHE A 105 10.39 -12.51 1.46
N PRO A 106 9.11 -12.64 1.84
CA PRO A 106 8.22 -13.65 1.29
C PRO A 106 7.97 -13.55 -0.22
N GLN A 107 8.17 -12.38 -0.83
CA GLN A 107 7.81 -12.14 -2.25
C GLN A 107 8.98 -12.17 -3.24
N LEU A 108 10.19 -12.55 -2.83
CA LEU A 108 11.38 -12.54 -3.73
C LEU A 108 11.74 -13.90 -4.34
N TYR A 109 11.08 -14.97 -3.90
CA TYR A 109 11.34 -16.34 -4.34
C TYR A 109 10.10 -16.91 -5.04
N ASN A 110 9.87 -16.48 -6.29
CA ASN A 110 9.15 -17.22 -7.32
C ASN A 110 9.49 -16.63 -8.70
#